data_AF-A0A947RW15-F1
#
_entry.id   AF-A0A947RW15-F1
#
_cell.length_a   1.000
_cell.length_b   1.000
_cell.length_c   1.000
_cell.angle_alpha   90.00
_cell.angle_beta   90.00
_cell.angle_gamma   90.00
#
_symmetry.space_group_name_H-M   'P 1'
#
loop_
_entity.id
_entity.type
_entity.pdbx_description
1 polymer ?
#
loop_
_entity_poly.entity_id
_entity_poly.type
_entity_poly.pdbx_seq_one_letter_code
_entity_poly.pdbx_strand_id
1 'polypeptide(L)'
;MDSFDPFVNMLVILTVLSVTAERLTNLLKLQNPDLNDRKTDKKEERRREHRISLRTMAIGVLLAIVVKANFFEIMSSLQDPWSTLGWVRLDDYRWIRSPATVELSAFLYTLGGCLVTGLGLGFGSKFWHDLLGTVYELRSLARNKKDKQLLEMPAGPE
;
A
#
# COMPACT_ATOMS: atom_id res chain seq x y z
N MET A 1 10.55 -12.56 -21.11
CA MET A 1 10.34 -12.42 -19.66
C MET A 1 9.39 -11.27 -19.48
N ASP A 2 8.22 -11.58 -18.95
CA ASP A 2 6.97 -10.93 -19.30
C ASP A 2 6.86 -9.56 -18.62
N SER A 3 6.42 -8.55 -19.35
CA SER A 3 6.31 -7.16 -18.86
C SER A 3 5.36 -6.98 -17.66
N PHE A 4 4.76 -8.07 -17.17
CA PHE A 4 3.84 -8.14 -16.04
C PHE A 4 4.48 -8.65 -14.74
N ASP A 5 5.66 -9.29 -14.77
CA ASP A 5 6.32 -9.86 -13.58
C ASP A 5 6.48 -8.85 -12.42
N PRO A 6 6.86 -7.57 -12.66
CA PRO A 6 6.96 -6.56 -11.60
C PRO A 6 5.62 -6.26 -10.91
N PHE A 7 4.52 -6.29 -11.67
CA PHE A 7 3.18 -6.03 -11.14
C PHE A 7 2.65 -7.20 -10.33
N VAL A 8 2.98 -8.43 -10.74
CA VAL A 8 2.63 -9.63 -10.00
C VAL A 8 3.32 -9.60 -8.63
N ASN A 9 4.61 -9.28 -8.56
CA ASN A 9 5.33 -9.19 -7.28
C ASN A 9 4.71 -8.13 -6.34
N MET A 10 4.33 -6.98 -6.89
CA MET A 10 3.65 -5.94 -6.13
C MET A 10 2.24 -6.37 -5.67
N LEU A 11 1.47 -7.04 -6.52
CA LEU A 11 0.17 -7.57 -6.14
C LEU A 11 0.29 -8.60 -5.03
N VAL A 12 1.29 -9.47 -5.10
CA VAL A 12 1.54 -10.50 -4.08
C VAL A 12 1.90 -9.84 -2.75
N ILE A 13 2.81 -8.87 -2.71
CA ILE A 13 3.18 -8.21 -1.44
C ILE A 13 1.99 -7.48 -0.80
N LEU A 14 1.19 -6.76 -1.60
CA LEU A 14 0.00 -6.05 -1.13
C LEU A 14 -1.07 -7.03 -0.64
N THR A 15 -1.23 -8.16 -1.31
CA THR A 15 -2.16 -9.22 -0.91
C THR A 15 -1.72 -9.84 0.41
N VAL A 16 -0.43 -10.19 0.56
CA VAL A 16 0.12 -10.74 1.80
C VAL A 16 -0.05 -9.76 2.96
N LEU A 17 0.25 -8.48 2.74
CA LEU A 17 0.03 -7.43 3.74
C LEU A 17 -1.46 -7.29 4.10
N SER A 18 -2.37 -7.37 3.12
CA SER A 18 -3.82 -7.28 3.35
C SER A 18 -4.34 -8.45 4.19
N VAL A 19 -3.94 -9.69 3.85
CA VAL A 19 -4.30 -10.88 4.62
C VAL A 19 -3.73 -10.78 6.04
N THR A 20 -2.50 -10.30 6.19
CA THR A 20 -1.88 -10.11 7.50
C THR A 20 -2.62 -9.08 8.34
N ALA A 21 -2.99 -7.93 7.75
CA ALA A 21 -3.79 -6.90 8.42
C ALA A 21 -5.16 -7.42 8.86
N GLU A 22 -5.81 -8.22 8.01
CA GLU A 22 -7.09 -8.85 8.34
C GLU A 22 -6.95 -9.84 9.52
N ARG A 23 -5.94 -10.71 9.49
CA ARG A 23 -5.67 -11.66 10.58
C ARG A 23 -5.38 -10.94 11.89
N LEU A 24 -4.55 -9.90 11.86
CA LEU A 24 -4.23 -9.09 13.03
C LEU A 24 -5.47 -8.37 13.58
N THR A 25 -6.31 -7.84 12.69
CA THR A 25 -7.60 -7.24 13.05
C THR A 25 -8.52 -8.26 13.71
N ASN A 26 -8.61 -9.48 13.17
CA ASN A 26 -9.45 -10.53 13.73
C ASN A 26 -8.94 -11.00 15.11
N LEU A 27 -7.62 -11.11 15.30
CA LEU A 27 -7.03 -11.42 16.61
C LEU A 27 -7.36 -10.33 17.65
N LEU A 28 -7.28 -9.05 17.26
CA LEU A 28 -7.60 -7.93 18.15
C LEU A 28 -9.11 -7.76 18.38
N LYS A 29 -9.96 -8.17 17.43
CA LYS A 29 -11.42 -8.25 17.63
C LYS A 29 -11.77 -9.27 18.72
N LEU A 30 -11.09 -10.41 18.79
CA LEU A 30 -11.33 -11.43 19.83
C LEU A 30 -11.06 -10.91 21.25
N GLN A 31 -10.21 -9.89 21.40
CA GLN A 31 -9.93 -9.28 22.70
C GLN A 31 -11.00 -8.26 23.16
N ASN A 32 -11.95 -7.87 22.31
CA ASN A 32 -13.00 -6.90 22.64
C ASN A 32 -14.40 -7.44 22.34
N PRO A 33 -15.05 -8.12 23.31
CA PRO A 33 -16.37 -8.73 23.12
C PRO A 33 -17.48 -7.73 22.80
N ASP A 34 -17.35 -6.45 23.18
CA ASP A 34 -18.34 -5.40 22.90
C ASP A 34 -18.43 -5.00 21.40
N LEU A 35 -17.54 -5.54 20.56
CA LEU A 35 -17.61 -5.41 19.11
C LEU A 35 -18.24 -6.62 18.41
N ASN A 36 -18.49 -7.71 19.14
CA ASN A 36 -18.92 -8.99 18.59
C ASN A 36 -20.44 -9.05 18.40
N ASP A 37 -21.19 -8.47 19.33
CA ASP A 37 -22.65 -8.57 19.31
C ASP A 37 -23.31 -7.50 18.44
N ARG A 38 -24.24 -7.96 17.61
CA ARG A 38 -25.14 -7.11 16.83
C ARG A 38 -26.04 -6.32 17.78
N LYS A 39 -26.09 -4.99 17.64
CA LYS A 39 -26.96 -4.16 18.49
C LYS A 39 -28.30 -3.99 17.77
N THR A 40 -29.39 -4.07 18.52
CA THR A 40 -30.76 -3.97 17.98
C THR A 40 -31.10 -2.55 17.54
N ASP A 41 -30.46 -1.55 18.16
CA ASP A 41 -30.62 -0.14 17.80
C ASP A 41 -29.73 0.27 16.61
N LYS A 42 -30.34 0.96 15.63
CA LYS A 42 -29.65 1.42 14.43
C LYS A 42 -28.54 2.44 14.73
N LYS A 43 -28.69 3.31 15.74
CA LYS A 43 -27.66 4.30 16.07
C LYS A 43 -26.46 3.63 16.74
N GLU A 44 -26.70 2.66 17.62
CA GLU A 44 -25.64 1.86 18.25
C GLU A 44 -24.90 0.98 17.25
N GLU A 45 -25.60 0.34 16.31
CA GLU A 45 -25.01 -0.46 15.24
C GLU A 45 -24.04 0.38 14.39
N ARG A 46 -24.49 1.57 13.95
CA ARG A 46 -23.66 2.49 13.15
C ARG A 46 -22.42 2.97 13.91
N ARG A 47 -22.54 3.20 15.23
CA ARG A 47 -21.38 3.53 16.08
C ARG A 47 -20.42 2.35 16.20
N ARG A 48 -20.93 1.11 16.30
CA ARG A 48 -20.08 -0.09 16.32
C ARG A 48 -19.31 -0.24 15.01
N GLU A 49 -20.00 -0.15 13.87
CA GLU A 49 -19.38 -0.23 12.54
C GLU A 49 -18.29 0.82 12.36
N HIS A 50 -18.55 2.07 12.77
CA HIS A 50 -17.54 3.13 12.70
C HIS A 50 -16.31 2.83 13.57
N ARG A 51 -16.50 2.34 14.80
CA ARG A 51 -15.39 1.92 15.68
C ARG A 51 -14.60 0.75 15.09
N ILE A 52 -15.28 -0.22 14.48
CA ILE A 52 -14.62 -1.36 13.82
C ILE A 52 -13.78 -0.87 12.65
N SER A 53 -14.34 0.00 11.81
CA SER A 53 -13.65 0.57 10.66
C SER A 53 -12.40 1.36 11.09
N LEU A 54 -12.54 2.25 12.06
CA LEU A 54 -11.41 3.06 12.57
C LEU A 54 -10.31 2.19 13.18
N ARG A 55 -10.66 1.13 13.93
CA ARG A 55 -9.68 0.18 14.47
C ARG A 55 -8.98 -0.60 13.37
N THR A 56 -9.71 -1.06 12.36
CA THR A 56 -9.14 -1.80 11.22
C THR A 56 -8.15 -0.92 10.46
N MET A 57 -8.48 0.36 10.24
CA MET A 57 -7.56 1.34 9.64
C MET A 57 -6.33 1.59 10.51
N ALA A 58 -6.51 1.79 11.81
CA ALA A 58 -5.40 2.00 12.74
C ALA A 58 -4.44 0.80 12.76
N ILE A 59 -4.98 -0.42 12.74
CA ILE A 59 -4.19 -1.67 12.68
C ILE A 59 -3.44 -1.77 11.35
N GLY A 60 -4.07 -1.42 10.23
CA GLY A 60 -3.42 -1.36 8.92
C GLY A 60 -2.25 -0.38 8.90
N VAL A 61 -2.44 0.82 9.44
CA VAL A 61 -1.39 1.85 9.59
C VAL A 61 -0.25 1.37 10.48
N LEU A 62 -0.57 0.80 11.65
CA LEU A 62 0.44 0.26 12.55
C LEU A 62 1.25 -0.86 11.89
N LEU A 63 0.58 -1.80 11.21
CA LEU A 63 1.25 -2.87 10.47
C LEU A 63 2.18 -2.31 9.39
N ALA A 64 1.71 -1.34 8.60
CA ALA A 64 2.52 -0.72 7.55
C ALA A 64 3.75 -0.01 8.13
N ILE A 65 3.62 0.70 9.26
CA ILE A 65 4.76 1.33 9.94
C ILE A 65 5.73 0.26 10.46
N VAL A 66 5.25 -0.77 11.15
CA VAL A 66 6.10 -1.84 11.71
C VAL A 66 6.94 -2.51 10.63
N VAL A 67 6.33 -2.82 9.47
CA VAL A 67 6.99 -3.50 8.35
C VAL A 67 7.75 -2.52 7.44
N LYS A 68 7.68 -1.21 7.70
CA LYS A 68 8.16 -0.14 6.81
C LYS A 68 7.61 -0.27 5.38
N ALA A 69 6.34 -0.59 5.25
CA ALA A 69 5.66 -0.73 3.96
C ALA A 69 5.31 0.65 3.38
N ASN A 70 6.32 1.37 2.89
CA ASN A 70 6.16 2.65 2.23
C ASN A 70 5.62 2.45 0.80
N PHE A 71 4.38 2.87 0.55
CA PHE A 71 3.73 2.74 -0.75
C PHE A 71 4.59 3.30 -1.91
N PHE A 72 5.21 4.47 -1.71
CA PHE A 72 5.96 5.12 -2.77
C PHE A 72 7.27 4.41 -3.09
N GLU A 73 7.93 3.82 -2.10
CA GLU A 73 9.13 2.98 -2.31
C GLU A 73 8.76 1.67 -3.03
N ILE A 74 7.65 1.03 -2.62
CA ILE A 74 7.13 -0.18 -3.28
C ILE A 74 6.83 0.10 -4.76
N MET A 75 6.18 1.24 -5.04
CA MET A 75 5.83 1.66 -6.40
C MET A 75 7.05 2.06 -7.24
N SER A 76 8.13 2.56 -6.63
CA SER A 76 9.36 2.90 -7.36
C SER A 76 10.26 1.68 -7.59
N SER A 77 10.10 0.61 -6.81
CA SER A 77 10.93 -0.60 -6.83
C SER A 77 10.14 -1.83 -7.29
N LEU A 78 9.39 -1.71 -8.38
CA LEU A 78 8.47 -2.77 -8.84
C LEU A 78 9.15 -4.11 -9.17
N GLN A 79 10.44 -4.11 -9.52
CA GLN A 79 11.17 -5.34 -9.84
C GLN A 79 11.39 -6.21 -8.60
N ASP A 80 11.68 -5.57 -7.46
CA ASP A 80 11.85 -6.22 -6.17
C ASP A 80 11.20 -5.39 -5.05
N PRO A 81 9.87 -5.41 -4.93
CA PRO A 81 9.17 -4.62 -3.93
C PRO A 81 9.43 -5.15 -2.52
N TRP A 82 9.80 -6.42 -2.38
CA TRP A 82 10.15 -7.03 -1.09
C TRP A 82 11.41 -6.42 -0.50
N SER A 83 12.36 -6.05 -1.36
CA SER A 83 13.54 -5.31 -0.92
C SER A 83 13.17 -4.03 -0.20
N THR A 84 12.01 -3.41 -0.43
CA THR A 84 11.63 -2.13 0.18
C THR A 84 11.12 -2.24 1.62
N LEU A 85 10.82 -3.44 2.08
CA LEU A 85 10.33 -3.67 3.44
C LEU A 85 11.47 -3.64 4.47
N GLY A 86 11.11 -3.39 5.73
CA GLY A 86 12.02 -3.43 6.88
C GLY A 86 12.80 -2.14 7.12
N TRP A 87 12.96 -1.81 8.41
CA TRP A 87 13.75 -0.67 8.88
C TRP A 87 15.26 -0.90 8.81
N VAL A 88 15.66 -2.17 8.87
CA VAL A 88 17.04 -2.63 8.78
C VAL A 88 17.04 -3.85 7.87
N ARG A 89 17.96 -3.88 6.90
CA ARG A 89 18.11 -4.96 5.93
C ARG A 89 19.50 -5.58 6.04
N LEU A 90 19.58 -6.86 5.71
CA LEU A 90 20.83 -7.57 5.54
C LEU A 90 21.04 -7.78 4.04
N ASP A 91 21.97 -7.04 3.47
CA ASP A 91 22.30 -7.11 2.04
C ASP A 91 23.80 -7.35 1.90
N ASP A 92 24.19 -8.38 1.17
CA ASP A 92 25.60 -8.84 1.05
C ASP A 92 26.37 -8.86 2.39
N TYR A 93 25.76 -9.47 3.42
CA TYR A 93 26.30 -9.56 4.80
C TYR A 93 26.50 -8.22 5.52
N ARG A 94 25.95 -7.12 4.99
CA ARG A 94 25.99 -5.80 5.60
C ARG A 94 24.63 -5.39 6.13
N TRP A 95 24.63 -4.80 7.31
CA TRP A 95 23.44 -4.22 7.92
C TRP A 95 23.21 -2.82 7.35
N ILE A 96 22.26 -2.70 6.43
CA ILE A 96 21.87 -1.42 5.83
C ILE A 96 20.66 -0.89 6.61
N ARG A 97 20.81 0.29 7.21
CA ARG A 97 19.69 0.99 7.87
C ARG A 97 18.93 1.81 6.83
N SER A 98 17.60 1.82 6.95
CA SER A 98 16.75 2.67 6.12
C SER A 98 17.12 4.15 6.32
N PRO A 99 17.16 4.98 5.25
CA PRO A 99 17.39 6.44 5.37
C PRO A 99 16.45 7.12 6.36
N ALA A 100 15.22 6.60 6.49
CA ALA A 100 14.22 7.03 7.45
C ALA A 100 14.64 6.93 8.93
N THR A 101 15.71 6.21 9.25
CA THR A 101 16.23 6.09 10.62
C THR A 101 17.22 7.19 10.99
N VAL A 102 17.68 7.97 10.01
CA VAL A 102 18.75 8.96 10.17
C VAL A 102 18.30 10.35 9.76
N GLU A 103 17.36 10.47 8.81
CA GLU A 103 16.91 11.75 8.26
C GLU A 103 15.41 11.98 8.49
N LEU A 104 15.04 13.15 9.02
CA LEU A 104 13.64 13.51 9.31
C LEU A 104 12.79 13.60 8.04
N SER A 105 13.33 14.13 6.94
CA SER A 105 12.61 14.24 5.66
C SER A 105 12.25 12.84 5.13
N ALA A 106 13.21 11.91 5.15
CA ALA A 106 13.03 10.52 4.77
C ALA A 106 12.09 9.77 5.71
N PHE A 107 12.12 10.11 7.01
CA PHE A 107 11.17 9.59 7.98
C PHE A 107 9.73 10.04 7.70
N LEU A 108 9.50 11.33 7.43
CA LEU A 108 8.20 11.86 7.08
C LEU A 108 7.68 11.29 5.75
N TYR A 109 8.57 11.15 4.76
CA TYR A 109 8.25 10.49 3.50
C TYR A 109 7.83 9.03 3.71
N THR A 110 8.57 8.29 4.54
CA THR A 110 8.26 6.91 4.91
C THR A 110 6.94 6.82 5.64
N LEU A 111 6.68 7.69 6.62
CA LEU A 111 5.41 7.75 7.32
C LEU A 111 4.25 8.05 6.39
N GLY A 112 4.40 9.02 5.48
CA GLY A 112 3.38 9.34 4.48
C GLY A 112 3.02 8.12 3.63
N GLY A 113 4.03 7.41 3.13
CA GLY A 113 3.82 6.18 2.36
C GLY A 113 3.22 5.04 3.19
N CYS A 114 3.65 4.86 4.44
CA CYS A 114 3.08 3.86 5.35
C CYS A 114 1.62 4.18 5.71
N LEU A 115 1.25 5.45 5.83
CA LEU A 115 -0.15 5.87 6.01
C LEU A 115 -0.99 5.48 4.80
N VAL A 116 -0.52 5.75 3.58
CA VAL A 116 -1.22 5.35 2.35
C VAL A 116 -1.39 3.83 2.29
N THR A 117 -0.32 3.07 2.50
CA THR A 117 -0.39 1.60 2.54
C THR A 117 -1.38 1.15 3.61
N GLY A 118 -1.22 1.62 4.83
CA GLY A 118 -2.00 1.16 5.98
C GLY A 118 -3.48 1.51 5.91
N LEU A 119 -3.83 2.69 5.40
CA LEU A 119 -5.22 3.04 5.09
C LEU A 119 -5.76 2.12 3.99
N GLY A 120 -4.97 1.82 2.95
CA GLY A 120 -5.33 0.87 1.90
C GLY A 120 -5.59 -0.55 2.45
N LEU A 121 -4.75 -1.02 3.38
CA LEU A 121 -4.96 -2.29 4.09
C LEU A 121 -6.25 -2.26 4.92
N GLY A 122 -6.57 -1.11 5.54
CA GLY A 122 -7.79 -0.91 6.32
C GLY A 122 -9.08 -0.95 5.50
N PHE A 123 -9.04 -0.48 4.25
CA PHE A 123 -10.15 -0.59 3.30
C PHE A 123 -10.22 -1.95 2.59
N GLY A 124 -9.13 -2.72 2.57
CA GLY A 124 -9.05 -4.06 2.03
C GLY A 124 -8.93 -4.12 0.50
N SER A 125 -9.25 -5.28 -0.07
CA SER A 125 -9.03 -5.61 -1.49
C SER A 125 -9.75 -4.70 -2.49
N LYS A 126 -10.89 -4.11 -2.09
CA LYS A 126 -11.64 -3.18 -2.94
C LYS A 126 -10.84 -1.91 -3.25
N PHE A 127 -10.14 -1.37 -2.25
CA PHE A 127 -9.29 -0.20 -2.45
C PHE A 127 -8.15 -0.49 -3.43
N TRP A 128 -7.48 -1.64 -3.26
CA TRP A 128 -6.38 -2.01 -4.15
C TRP A 128 -6.84 -2.24 -5.58
N HIS A 129 -8.00 -2.87 -5.78
CA HIS A 129 -8.60 -3.03 -7.10
C HIS A 129 -8.86 -1.68 -7.79
N ASP A 130 -9.47 -0.74 -7.08
CA ASP A 130 -9.80 0.59 -7.61
C ASP A 130 -8.54 1.45 -7.87
N LEU A 131 -7.56 1.39 -6.96
CA LEU A 131 -6.28 2.08 -7.10
C LEU A 131 -5.49 1.57 -8.31
N LEU A 132 -5.40 0.24 -8.47
CA LEU A 132 -4.72 -0.37 -9.61
C LEU A 132 -5.42 0.00 -10.91
N GLY A 133 -6.75 -0.05 -10.96
CA GLY A 133 -7.53 0.39 -12.11
C GLY A 133 -7.17 1.82 -12.52
N THR A 134 -7.14 2.75 -11.55
CA THR A 134 -6.78 4.15 -11.80
C THR A 134 -5.33 4.28 -12.32
N VAL A 135 -4.38 3.54 -11.75
CA VAL A 135 -2.98 3.54 -12.23
C VAL A 135 -2.87 3.01 -13.66
N TYR A 136 -3.65 1.97 -14.02
CA TYR A 136 -3.70 1.45 -15.38
C TYR A 136 -4.26 2.46 -16.38
N GLU A 137 -5.34 3.15 -16.02
CA GLU A 137 -5.93 4.22 -16.83
C GLU A 137 -4.95 5.40 -17.01
N LEU A 138 -4.30 5.84 -15.94
CA LEU A 138 -3.30 6.90 -16.03
C LEU A 138 -2.11 6.51 -16.92
N ARG A 139 -1.67 5.25 -16.85
CA ARG A 139 -0.59 4.74 -17.71
C ARG A 139 -0.99 4.67 -19.18
N SER A 140 -2.21 4.22 -19.48
CA SER A 140 -2.70 4.16 -20.86
C SER A 140 -2.84 5.56 -21.45
N LEU A 141 -3.33 6.53 -20.67
CA LEU A 141 -3.39 7.94 -21.06
C LEU A 141 -2.00 8.55 -21.29
N ALA A 142 -1.03 8.27 -20.42
CA ALA A 142 0.35 8.73 -20.57
C ALA A 142 1.01 8.18 -21.84
N ARG A 143 0.77 6.90 -22.15
CA ARG A 143 1.27 6.25 -23.38
C ARG A 143 0.64 6.88 -24.64
N ASN A 144 -0.67 7.09 -24.63
CA ASN A 144 -1.38 7.74 -25.74
C ASN A 144 -0.91 9.19 -25.98
N LYS A 145 -0.57 9.94 -24.93
CA LYS A 145 0.02 11.29 -25.07
C LYS A 145 1.40 11.24 -25.72
N LYS A 146 2.23 10.28 -25.34
CA LYS A 146 3.58 10.11 -25.91
C LYS A 146 3.51 9.75 -27.39
N ASP A 147 2.57 8.87 -27.77
CA ASP A 147 2.38 8.46 -29.16
C ASP A 147 1.86 9.63 -30.03
N LYS A 148 0.96 10.47 -29.50
CA LYS A 148 0.53 11.69 -30.20
C LYS A 148 1.66 12.70 -30.39
N GLN A 149 2.51 12.91 -29.38
CA GLN A 149 3.67 13.80 -29.48
C GLN A 149 4.70 13.30 -30.50
N LEU A 150 4.90 11.99 -30.63
CA LEU A 150 5.80 11.40 -31.62
C LEU A 150 5.27 11.53 -33.05
N LEU A 151 3.95 11.51 -33.24
CA LEU A 151 3.30 11.67 -34.55
C LEU A 151 3.22 13.14 -35.01
N GLU A 152 3.31 14.10 -34.09
CA GLU A 152 3.30 15.55 -34.37
C GLU A 152 4.72 16.14 -34.54
N MET A 153 5.79 15.34 -34.41
CA MET A 153 7.14 15.79 -34.71
C MET A 153 7.29 15.98 -36.23
N PRO A 154 7.64 17.19 -36.72
CA PRO A 154 7.89 17.40 -38.14
C PRO A 154 9.07 16.51 -38.56
N ALA A 155 8.91 15.80 -39.69
CA ALA A 155 9.99 15.07 -40.32
C ALA A 155 11.20 16.00 -40.44
N GLY A 156 12.32 15.61 -39.81
CA GLY A 156 13.54 16.41 -39.81
C GLY A 156 13.98 16.71 -41.25
N PRO A 157 14.55 17.90 -41.51
CA PRO A 157 15.02 18.24 -42.85
C PRO A 157 16.13 17.27 -43.27
N GLU A 158 15.94 16.64 -44.43
CA GLU A 158 16.93 15.81 -45.14
C GLU A 158 18.17 16.61 -45.55
#